data_AF-A0A372Q5R1-F1
#
_entry.id   AF-A0A372Q5R1-F1
#
_cell.length_a   1.000
_cell.length_b   1.000
_cell.length_c   1.000
_cell.angle_alpha   90.00
_cell.angle_beta   90.00
_cell.angle_gamma   90.00
#
_symmetry.space_group_name_H-M   'P 1'
#
loop_
_entity.id
_entity.type
_entity.pdbx_description
1 polymer ?
#
loop_
_entity_poly.entity_id
_entity_poly.type
_entity_poly.pdbx_seq_one_letter_code
_entity_poly.pdbx_strand_id
1 'polypeptide(L)'
;MWKISSGQTPFINYEHENDIVMNIINGKRPKIVPGTPSEYENLMKECWSADPLKRPDANALETKIHKINLDYQNMSDELFKSKMDDLKM
;
A
#
# COMPACT_ATOMS: atom_id res chain seq x y z
N MET A 1 -0.17 -6.45 -1.99
CA MET A 1 -0.83 -5.15 -1.76
C MET A 1 -0.53 -4.14 -2.86
N TRP A 2 0.72 -3.71 -3.05
CA TRP A 2 1.04 -2.68 -4.06
C TRP A 2 0.57 -3.03 -5.47
N LYS A 3 0.83 -4.25 -5.98
CA LYS A 3 0.33 -4.70 -7.29
C LYS A 3 -1.19 -4.61 -7.45
N ILE A 4 -1.94 -4.84 -6.36
CA ILE A 4 -3.41 -4.75 -6.36
C ILE A 4 -3.84 -3.28 -6.48
N SER A 5 -3.17 -2.39 -5.74
CA SER A 5 -3.46 -0.95 -5.76
C SER A 5 -3.01 -0.27 -7.07
N SER A 6 -1.87 -0.65 -7.63
CA SER A 6 -1.30 -0.02 -8.82
C SER A 6 -1.72 -0.65 -10.15
N GLY A 7 -2.18 -1.90 -10.13
CA GLY A 7 -2.38 -2.71 -11.34
C GLY A 7 -1.08 -3.04 -12.09
N GLN A 8 0.09 -2.75 -11.51
CA GLN A 8 1.39 -2.87 -12.19
C GLN A 8 2.25 -3.96 -11.56
N THR A 9 3.15 -4.52 -12.37
CA THR A 9 4.23 -5.38 -11.86
C THR A 9 5.27 -4.52 -11.15
N PRO A 10 5.59 -4.80 -9.88
CA PRO A 10 6.60 -4.03 -9.16
C PRO A 10 7.97 -4.20 -9.83
N PHE A 11 8.73 -3.10 -9.90
CA PHE A 11 10.08 -3.08 -10.45
C PHE A 11 10.23 -3.54 -11.92
N ILE A 12 9.16 -3.46 -12.73
CA ILE A 12 9.17 -3.89 -14.15
C ILE A 12 10.25 -3.21 -15.01
N ASN A 13 10.69 -2.02 -14.62
CA ASN A 13 11.69 -1.23 -15.36
C ASN A 13 13.14 -1.51 -14.93
N TYR A 14 13.39 -2.50 -14.07
CA TYR A 14 14.75 -2.86 -13.63
C TYR A 14 15.19 -4.13 -14.36
N GLU A 15 16.30 -4.05 -15.10
CA GLU A 15 16.83 -5.16 -15.91
C GLU A 15 17.60 -6.18 -15.07
N HIS A 16 18.16 -5.77 -13.93
CA HIS A 16 19.02 -6.61 -13.10
C HIS A 16 18.51 -6.71 -11.66
N GLU A 17 18.40 -7.93 -11.14
CA GLU A 17 17.96 -8.20 -9.76
C GLU A 17 18.86 -7.55 -8.72
N ASN A 18 20.17 -7.46 -8.99
CA ASN A 18 21.14 -6.81 -8.11
C ASN A 18 20.82 -5.33 -7.87
N ASP A 19 20.35 -4.61 -8.90
CA ASP A 19 19.96 -3.22 -8.76
C ASP A 19 18.72 -3.08 -7.89
N ILE A 20 17.77 -4.02 -8.00
CA ILE A 20 16.57 -4.05 -7.15
C ILE A 20 16.96 -4.23 -5.68
N VAL A 21 17.84 -5.20 -5.38
CA VAL A 21 18.32 -5.47 -4.02
C VAL A 21 19.00 -4.23 -3.44
N MET A 22 19.93 -3.62 -4.17
CA MET A 22 20.64 -2.41 -3.72
C MET A 22 19.67 -1.24 -3.49
N ASN A 23 18.68 -1.07 -4.36
CA ASN A 23 17.65 -0.04 -4.19
C ASN A 23 16.82 -0.26 -2.92
N ILE A 24 16.43 -1.51 -2.62
CA ILE A 24 15.67 -1.84 -1.41
C ILE A 24 16.49 -1.60 -0.14
N ILE A 25 17.77 -1.99 -0.15
CA ILE A 25 18.73 -1.75 0.94
C ILE A 25 18.87 -0.24 1.19
N ASN A 26 18.97 0.55 0.13
CA ASN A 26 19.02 2.02 0.18
C ASN A 26 17.66 2.67 0.50
N GLY A 27 16.65 1.89 0.94
CA GLY A 27 15.37 2.40 1.39
C GLY A 27 14.38 2.75 0.29
N LYS A 28 14.69 2.52 -1.00
CA LYS A 28 13.70 2.74 -2.06
C LYS A 28 12.53 1.76 -1.89
N ARG A 29 11.32 2.29 -2.09
CA ARG A 29 10.06 1.54 -2.07
C ARG A 29 9.23 1.91 -3.30
N PRO A 30 8.30 1.03 -3.74
CA PRO A 30 7.37 1.37 -4.80
C PRO A 30 6.61 2.66 -4.51
N LYS A 31 6.47 3.52 -5.52
CA LYS A 31 5.70 4.77 -5.41
C LYS A 31 4.22 4.44 -5.19
N ILE A 32 3.59 5.08 -4.21
CA ILE A 32 2.14 4.96 -4.00
C ILE A 32 1.41 5.63 -5.16
N VAL A 33 0.42 4.95 -5.75
CA VAL A 33 -0.34 5.50 -6.86
C VAL A 33 -1.48 6.38 -6.33
N PRO A 34 -1.83 7.48 -7.04
CA PRO A 34 -3.02 8.26 -6.71
C PRO A 34 -4.27 7.38 -6.65
N GLY A 35 -5.22 7.74 -5.78
CA GLY A 35 -6.40 6.91 -5.55
C GLY A 35 -6.22 5.78 -4.54
N THR A 36 -4.99 5.54 -4.05
CA THR A 36 -4.78 4.57 -2.96
C THR A 36 -5.37 5.12 -1.65
N PRO A 37 -6.27 4.39 -0.97
CA PRO A 37 -6.70 4.72 0.39
C PRO A 37 -5.52 4.95 1.34
N SER A 38 -5.56 6.02 2.13
CA SER A 38 -4.49 6.35 3.07
C SER A 38 -4.27 5.23 4.11
N GLU A 39 -5.34 4.57 4.54
CA GLU A 39 -5.27 3.44 5.47
C GLU A 39 -4.54 2.24 4.83
N TYR A 40 -4.75 2.01 3.53
CA TYR A 40 -4.08 0.95 2.77
C TYR A 40 -2.62 1.31 2.47
N GLU A 41 -2.33 2.57 2.17
CA GLU A 41 -0.97 3.10 2.03
C GLU A 41 -0.16 2.90 3.31
N ASN A 42 -0.71 3.29 4.46
CA ASN A 42 -0.05 3.14 5.75
C ASN A 42 0.26 1.68 6.05
N LEU A 43 -0.69 0.78 5.77
CA LEU A 43 -0.47 -0.66 5.95
C LEU A 43 0.62 -1.20 5.01
N MET A 44 0.66 -0.77 3.74
CA MET A 44 1.77 -1.11 2.84
C MET A 44 3.11 -0.62 3.39
N LYS A 45 3.15 0.59 3.97
CA LYS A 45 4.32 1.17 4.62
C LYS A 45 4.84 0.36 5.80
N GLU A 46 3.94 -0.13 6.64
CA GLU A 46 4.31 -1.03 7.73
C GLU A 46 4.90 -2.36 7.22
N CYS A 47 4.26 -2.98 6.21
CA CYS A 47 4.69 -4.27 5.67
C CYS A 47 6.14 -4.26 5.14
N TRP A 48 6.61 -3.15 4.58
CA TRP A 48 7.96 -3.02 4.04
C TRP A 48 8.87 -2.12 4.88
N SER A 49 8.57 -1.96 6.17
CA SER A 49 9.40 -1.25 7.13
C SER A 49 10.84 -1.80 7.13
N ALA A 50 11.82 -0.89 7.19
CA ALA A 50 13.22 -1.27 7.37
C ALA A 50 13.46 -1.95 8.72
N ASP A 51 12.74 -1.52 9.75
CA ASP A 51 12.70 -2.18 11.06
C ASP A 51 11.73 -3.38 11.02
N PRO A 52 12.23 -4.63 11.18
CA PRO A 52 11.40 -5.83 11.15
C PRO A 52 10.34 -5.86 12.26
N LEU A 53 10.60 -5.23 13.42
CA LEU A 53 9.66 -5.22 14.55
C LEU A 53 8.42 -4.38 14.29
N LYS A 54 8.48 -3.47 13.31
CA LYS A 54 7.33 -2.66 12.88
C LYS A 54 6.48 -3.35 11.81
N ARG A 55 6.92 -4.49 11.29
CA ARG A 55 6.15 -5.24 10.29
C ARG A 55 5.03 -5.99 11.00
N PRO A 56 3.80 -5.95 10.47
CA PRO A 56 2.73 -6.79 11.00
C PRO A 56 3.05 -8.26 10.72
N ASP A 57 2.75 -9.13 11.68
CA ASP A 57 2.62 -10.55 11.39
C ASP A 57 1.37 -10.83 10.54
N ALA A 58 1.19 -12.09 10.13
CA ALA A 58 0.09 -12.47 9.25
C ALA A 58 -1.30 -12.19 9.86
N ASN A 59 -1.47 -12.41 11.17
CA ASN A 59 -2.75 -12.23 11.86
C ASN A 59 -3.08 -10.73 12.00
N ALA A 60 -2.07 -9.92 12.36
CA ALA A 60 -2.20 -8.47 12.42
C ALA A 60 -2.51 -7.88 11.03
N LEU A 61 -1.84 -8.38 9.98
CA LEU A 61 -2.09 -7.96 8.61
C LEU A 61 -3.52 -8.29 8.16
N GLU A 62 -3.98 -9.52 8.38
CA GLU A 62 -5.34 -9.94 8.07
C GLU A 62 -6.37 -9.07 8.78
N THR A 63 -6.20 -8.87 10.09
CA THR A 63 -7.08 -8.03 10.92
C THR A 63 -7.19 -6.61 10.36
N LYS A 64 -6.05 -5.99 10.00
CA LYS A 64 -6.03 -4.63 9.45
C LYS A 64 -6.68 -4.56 8.07
N ILE A 65 -6.43 -5.53 7.18
CA ILE A 65 -7.07 -5.59 5.85
C ILE A 65 -8.58 -5.76 5.99
N HIS A 66 -9.02 -6.66 6.86
CA HIS A 66 -10.44 -6.89 7.11
C HIS A 66 -11.13 -5.63 7.63
N LYS A 67 -10.49 -4.92 8.57
CA LYS A 67 -11.01 -3.66 9.09
C LYS A 67 -11.15 -2.62 7.98
N ILE A 68 -10.10 -2.40 7.18
CA ILE A 68 -10.15 -1.47 6.05
C ILE A 68 -11.31 -1.83 5.12
N ASN A 69 -11.47 -3.11 4.75
CA ASN A 69 -12.57 -3.54 3.89
C ASN A 69 -13.94 -3.22 4.49
N LEU A 70 -14.17 -3.54 5.77
CA LEU A 70 -15.43 -3.21 6.46
C LEU A 70 -15.69 -1.69 6.49
N ASP A 71 -14.66 -0.88 6.75
CA ASP A 71 -14.79 0.57 6.79
C ASP A 71 -15.24 1.12 5.43
N TYR A 72 -14.77 0.53 4.31
CA TYR A 72 -15.21 0.89 2.95
C TYR A 72 -16.60 0.35 2.60
N GLN A 73 -16.98 -0.84 3.06
CA GLN A 73 -18.33 -1.40 2.83
C GLN A 73 -19.43 -0.62 3.57
N ASN A 74 -19.10 -0.07 4.75
CA ASN A 74 -20.03 0.70 5.57
C ASN A 74 -19.99 2.20 5.27
N MET A 75 -19.20 2.64 4.28
CA MET A 75 -19.09 4.03 3.91
C MET A 75 -20.36 4.49 3.19
N SER A 76 -20.92 5.64 3.58
CA SER A 76 -22.04 6.22 2.83
C SER A 76 -21.56 6.70 1.45
N ASP A 77 -22.44 6.66 0.45
CA ASP A 77 -22.13 7.09 -0.91
C ASP A 77 -21.63 8.55 -0.98
N GLU A 78 -22.13 9.42 -0.09
CA GLU A 78 -21.70 10.81 0.02
C GLU A 78 -20.25 10.94 0.51
N LEU A 79 -19.88 10.15 1.54
CA LEU A 79 -18.53 10.13 2.09
C LEU A 79 -17.55 9.47 1.11
N PHE A 80 -17.99 8.44 0.39
CA PHE A 80 -17.21 7.78 -0.65
C PHE A 80 -16.88 8.73 -1.81
N LYS A 81 -17.87 9.52 -2.25
CA LYS A 81 -17.64 10.57 -3.27
C LYS A 81 -16.66 11.63 -2.79
N SER A 82 -16.82 12.14 -1.56
CA SER A 82 -15.89 13.11 -0.97
C SER A 82 -14.45 12.58 -0.94
N LYS A 83 -14.24 11.33 -0.48
CA LYS A 83 -12.90 10.72 -0.46
C LYS A 83 -12.33 10.51 -1.87
N MET A 84 -13.15 10.17 -2.87
CA MET A 84 -12.69 10.06 -4.26
C MET A 84 -12.31 11.40 -4.87
N ASP A 85 -12.98 12.49 -4.49
CA ASP A 85 -12.69 13.82 -4.99
C ASP A 85 -11.38 14.36 -4.40
N ASP A 86 -11.11 14.11 -3.11
CA ASP A 86 -9.81 14.40 -2.47
C ASP A 86 -8.63 13.64 -3.11
N LEU A 87 -8.89 12.48 -3.72
CA LEU A 87 -7.88 11.64 -4.38
C LEU A 87 -7.58 12.03 -5.84
N LYS A 88 -8.41 12.88 -6.45
CA LYS A 88 -8.27 13.36 -7.83
C LYS A 88 -7.54 14.71 -7.95
N MET A 89 -7.26 15.35 -6.83
CA MET A 89 -6.55 16.63 -6.73
C MET A 89 -5.05 16.42 -6.55
#